data_AF-A0AAP9MQD7-F1
#
_entry.id   AF-A0AAP9MQD7-F1
#
_cell.length_a   1.000
_cell.length_b   1.000
_cell.length_c   1.000
_cell.angle_alpha   90.00
_cell.angle_beta   90.00
_cell.angle_gamma   90.00
#
_symmetry.space_group_name_H-M   'P 1'
#
loop_
_entity.id
_entity.type
_entity.pdbx_description
1 polymer ?
#
loop_
_entity_poly.entity_id
_entity_poly.type
_entity_poly.pdbx_seq_one_letter_code
_entity_poly.pdbx_strand_id
1 'polypeptide(L)'
;MKTIIKTLLVAVTVLFSVNVAAKTIKLPAGIKYVNSTDEFYCTEIDGLHCQTKNLFKYKGNRYVFVIELGGAWCYDNPMSVLNLETWKAQRLEYNDKRLCSGNNEPFFEIKNGVPTVGIIDTSEKPVIVAQDKLKI
;
A
#
# COMPACT_ATOMS: atom_id res chain seq x y z
N MET A 1 11.97 9.54 -58.05
CA MET A 1 11.68 10.33 -56.83
C MET A 1 10.17 10.33 -56.64
N LYS A 2 9.65 9.52 -55.71
CA LYS A 2 8.23 9.42 -55.37
C LYS A 2 8.06 9.81 -53.91
N THR A 3 7.42 10.95 -53.72
CA THR A 3 7.18 11.61 -52.43
C THR A 3 6.00 10.94 -51.73
N ILE A 4 6.32 10.19 -50.67
CA ILE A 4 5.75 10.29 -49.32
C ILE A 4 4.33 10.88 -49.26
N ILE A 5 3.31 10.07 -48.93
CA ILE A 5 2.17 10.41 -48.07
C ILE A 5 1.56 9.10 -47.52
N LYS A 6 1.85 8.86 -46.24
CA LYS A 6 0.98 8.24 -45.21
C LYS A 6 0.29 6.90 -45.54
N THR A 7 1.07 5.82 -45.62
CA THR A 7 0.62 4.53 -45.09
C THR A 7 0.77 4.54 -43.57
N LEU A 8 -0.26 5.04 -42.88
CA LEU A 8 -0.39 4.92 -41.43
C LEU A 8 -0.75 3.47 -41.11
N LEU A 9 0.28 2.61 -41.10
CA LEU A 9 0.20 1.23 -40.66
C LEU A 9 1.08 1.09 -39.43
N VAL A 10 0.51 1.23 -38.23
CA VAL A 10 0.86 0.39 -37.08
C VAL A 10 -0.35 0.39 -36.15
N ALA A 11 -0.96 -0.78 -36.04
CA ALA A 11 -1.91 -1.12 -35.02
C ALA A 11 -1.30 -0.86 -33.63
N VAL A 12 -1.89 0.04 -32.85
CA VAL A 12 -1.71 0.01 -31.39
C VAL A 12 -2.83 -0.86 -30.83
N THR A 13 -2.64 -2.15 -31.09
CA THR A 13 -3.25 -3.24 -30.33
C THR A 13 -2.88 -3.10 -28.86
N VAL A 14 -3.84 -3.51 -28.02
CA VAL A 14 -3.74 -3.80 -26.58
C VAL A 14 -3.84 -2.58 -25.68
N LEU A 15 -5.10 -2.23 -25.33
CA LEU A 15 -5.37 -1.75 -23.97
C LEU A 15 -4.71 -2.72 -23.01
N PHE A 16 -3.79 -2.23 -22.18
CA PHE A 16 -3.17 -2.97 -21.10
C PHE A 16 -4.21 -3.31 -20.03
N SER A 17 -5.11 -4.24 -20.31
CA SER A 17 -5.77 -5.08 -19.30
C SER A 17 -4.89 -6.29 -19.02
N VAL A 18 -3.61 -6.04 -18.74
CA VAL A 18 -2.81 -7.01 -17.98
C VAL A 18 -3.28 -6.89 -16.55
N ASN A 19 -4.23 -7.76 -16.18
CA ASN A 19 -4.27 -8.28 -14.82
C ASN A 19 -2.92 -8.99 -14.59
N VAL A 20 -1.89 -8.19 -14.31
CA VAL A 20 -0.61 -8.71 -13.85
C VAL A 20 -0.95 -9.39 -12.55
N ALA A 21 -0.96 -10.73 -12.56
CA ALA A 21 -1.00 -11.52 -11.34
C ALA A 21 0.03 -10.88 -10.39
N ALA A 22 -0.44 -10.30 -9.28
CA ALA A 22 0.41 -9.52 -8.38
C ALA A 22 1.58 -10.41 -8.00
N LYS A 23 2.79 -10.04 -8.44
CA LYS A 23 3.99 -10.83 -8.20
C LYS A 23 4.19 -10.83 -6.69
N THR A 24 3.97 -11.98 -6.05
CA THR A 24 4.11 -12.12 -4.60
C THR A 24 5.52 -11.74 -4.20
N ILE A 25 5.69 -10.62 -3.50
CA ILE A 25 6.98 -10.18 -2.99
C ILE A 25 7.21 -10.92 -1.68
N LYS A 26 8.22 -11.78 -1.63
CA LYS A 26 8.64 -12.40 -0.36
C LYS A 26 9.28 -11.33 0.51
N LEU A 27 8.64 -11.03 1.63
CA LEU A 27 9.19 -10.13 2.64
C LEU A 27 10.28 -10.86 3.45
N PRO A 28 11.36 -10.17 3.85
CA PRO A 28 12.35 -10.75 4.75
C PRO A 28 11.74 -11.05 6.13
N ALA A 29 12.32 -12.01 6.84
CA ALA A 29 11.93 -12.32 8.22
C ALA A 29 12.42 -11.21 9.18
N GLY A 30 11.74 -11.07 10.33
CA GLY A 30 12.18 -10.20 11.42
C GLY A 30 11.98 -8.69 11.18
N ILE A 31 11.09 -8.31 10.27
CA ILE A 31 10.63 -6.92 10.14
C ILE A 31 10.00 -6.49 11.46
N LYS A 32 10.31 -5.29 11.94
CA LYS A 32 9.77 -4.73 13.19
C LYS A 32 9.03 -3.44 12.94
N TYR A 33 8.03 -3.17 13.78
CA TYR A 33 7.43 -1.86 13.84
C TYR A 33 8.38 -0.85 14.48
N VAL A 34 8.37 0.40 14.02
CA VAL A 34 9.31 1.42 14.53
C VAL A 34 9.07 1.84 15.97
N ASN A 35 7.84 1.68 16.47
CA ASN A 35 7.48 2.02 17.85
C ASN A 35 7.03 0.80 18.67
N SER A 36 7.34 -0.43 18.24
CA SER A 36 6.99 -1.63 19.00
C SER A 36 8.12 -2.65 18.97
N THR A 37 8.18 -3.48 20.01
CA THR A 37 8.98 -4.71 20.00
C THR A 37 8.34 -5.82 19.17
N ASP A 38 7.07 -5.64 18.79
CA ASP A 38 6.32 -6.60 17.99
C ASP A 38 6.95 -6.76 16.60
N GLU A 39 6.99 -8.01 16.15
CA GLU A 39 7.34 -8.32 14.78
C GLU A 39 6.17 -7.91 13.86
N PHE A 40 6.52 -7.27 12.76
CA PHE A 40 5.60 -7.10 11.65
C PHE A 40 5.36 -8.47 11.04
N TYR A 41 4.11 -8.91 11.08
CA TYR A 41 3.74 -10.23 10.63
C TYR A 41 2.82 -10.17 9.41
N CYS A 42 3.23 -10.92 8.39
CA CYS A 42 2.46 -11.20 7.19
C CYS A 42 2.23 -12.72 7.14
N THR A 43 1.20 -13.22 7.83
CA THR A 43 0.83 -14.64 7.78
C THR A 43 0.32 -15.00 6.40
N GLU A 44 0.70 -16.18 5.92
CA GLU A 44 -0.06 -16.92 4.92
C GLU A 44 -1.17 -17.68 5.66
N ILE A 45 -2.42 -17.34 5.42
CA ILE A 45 -3.59 -18.17 5.78
C ILE A 45 -4.41 -18.27 4.49
N ASP A 46 -4.72 -19.50 4.07
CA ASP A 46 -5.44 -19.79 2.82
C ASP A 46 -4.75 -19.28 1.54
N GLY A 47 -3.41 -19.34 1.49
CA GLY A 47 -2.62 -19.08 0.27
C GLY A 47 -2.49 -17.62 -0.16
N LEU A 48 -2.91 -16.67 0.69
CA LEU A 48 -2.82 -15.23 0.43
C LEU A 48 -1.82 -14.58 1.39
N HIS A 49 -0.69 -14.13 0.85
CA HIS A 49 0.23 -13.24 1.56
C HIS A 49 -0.20 -11.79 1.39
N CYS A 50 0.02 -10.98 2.44
CA CYS A 50 -0.10 -9.51 2.48
C CYS A 50 -0.30 -8.79 1.14
N GLN A 51 -1.41 -8.07 1.01
CA GLN A 51 -1.71 -7.31 -0.21
C GLN A 51 -1.02 -5.94 -0.17
N THR A 52 -0.20 -5.66 -1.18
CA THR A 52 0.35 -4.32 -1.39
C THR A 52 -0.65 -3.46 -2.15
N LYS A 53 -0.86 -2.21 -1.72
CA LYS A 53 -1.74 -1.26 -2.41
C LYS A 53 -0.95 -0.28 -3.28
N ASN A 54 -0.25 0.66 -2.66
CA ASN A 54 0.40 1.77 -3.37
C ASN A 54 1.89 1.84 -3.05
N LEU A 55 2.72 2.01 -4.09
CA LEU A 55 4.15 2.32 -3.98
C LEU A 55 4.35 3.84 -4.05
N PHE A 56 5.14 4.41 -3.15
CA PHE A 56 5.53 5.82 -3.19
C PHE A 56 7.00 6.03 -2.81
N LYS A 57 7.53 7.22 -3.07
CA LYS A 57 8.92 7.59 -2.75
C LYS A 57 8.96 8.81 -1.85
N TYR A 58 9.86 8.81 -0.87
CA TYR A 58 10.13 9.96 -0.02
C TYR A 58 11.59 9.95 0.44
N LYS A 59 12.29 11.09 0.26
CA LYS A 59 13.72 11.25 0.61
C LYS A 59 14.64 10.14 0.07
N GLY A 60 14.39 9.69 -1.16
CA GLY A 60 15.20 8.65 -1.83
C GLY A 60 14.83 7.20 -1.46
N ASN A 61 14.03 6.99 -0.43
CA ASN A 61 13.52 5.67 -0.06
C ASN A 61 12.19 5.36 -0.80
N ARG A 62 11.90 4.08 -0.95
CA ARG A 62 10.67 3.52 -1.49
C ARG A 62 9.85 2.93 -0.35
N TYR A 63 8.57 3.23 -0.39
CA TYR A 63 7.61 2.77 0.61
C TYR A 63 6.44 2.10 -0.08
N VAL A 64 5.87 1.12 0.58
CA VAL A 64 4.66 0.44 0.10
C VAL A 64 3.64 0.35 1.24
N PHE A 65 2.38 0.63 0.92
CA PHE A 65 1.27 0.31 1.81
C PHE A 65 0.99 -1.18 1.74
N VAL A 66 1.00 -1.82 2.90
CA VAL A 66 0.78 -3.25 3.08
C VAL A 66 -0.44 -3.47 3.95
N ILE A 67 -1.37 -4.25 3.43
CA ILE A 67 -2.51 -4.79 4.16
C ILE A 67 -2.04 -6.03 4.92
N GLU A 68 -2.05 -5.96 6.24
CA GLU A 68 -1.76 -7.04 7.18
C GLU A 68 -3.00 -7.89 7.44
N LEU A 69 -2.90 -9.20 7.58
CA LEU A 69 -4.06 -10.02 7.93
C LEU A 69 -4.62 -9.66 9.32
N GLY A 70 -5.92 -9.35 9.38
CA GLY A 70 -6.68 -9.02 10.58
C GLY A 70 -7.13 -10.29 11.30
N GLY A 71 -7.17 -10.23 12.64
CA GLY A 71 -7.76 -11.30 13.45
C GLY A 71 -9.29 -11.33 13.32
N ALA A 72 -9.91 -12.46 13.70
CA ALA A 72 -11.33 -12.82 13.55
C ALA A 72 -12.40 -11.83 14.08
N TRP A 73 -12.01 -10.66 14.60
CA TRP A 73 -12.86 -9.69 15.29
C TRP A 73 -13.05 -8.38 14.51
N CYS A 74 -12.42 -8.25 13.34
CA CYS A 74 -12.51 -7.10 12.45
C CYS A 74 -12.65 -7.65 11.03
N TYR A 75 -13.63 -7.18 10.27
CA TYR A 75 -13.85 -7.65 8.89
C TYR A 75 -12.64 -7.34 7.98
N ASP A 76 -11.83 -6.35 8.38
CA ASP A 76 -10.71 -5.89 7.58
C ASP A 76 -9.37 -5.87 8.30
N ASN A 77 -8.39 -5.91 7.43
CA ASN A 77 -6.99 -6.11 7.67
C ASN A 77 -6.31 -4.79 8.08
N PRO A 78 -5.57 -4.71 9.21
CA PRO A 78 -4.79 -3.53 9.53
C PRO A 78 -3.85 -3.18 8.38
N MET A 79 -3.47 -1.91 8.25
CA MET A 79 -2.57 -1.51 7.17
C MET A 79 -1.38 -0.73 7.72
N SER A 80 -0.24 -1.02 7.12
CA SER A 80 1.05 -0.48 7.48
C SER A 80 1.74 0.12 6.29
N VAL A 81 2.70 1.00 6.57
CA VAL A 81 3.68 1.44 5.59
C VAL A 81 4.97 0.67 5.85
N LEU A 82 5.54 0.09 4.81
CA LEU A 82 6.84 -0.59 4.86
C LEU A 82 7.87 0.24 4.10
N ASN A 83 9.00 0.55 4.75
CA ASN A 83 10.17 1.07 4.07
C ASN A 83 10.95 -0.10 3.45
N LEU A 84 11.13 -0.09 2.13
CA LEU A 84 11.74 -1.18 1.38
C LEU A 84 13.27 -1.19 1.45
N GLU A 85 13.89 -0.12 1.94
CA GLU A 85 15.34 -0.03 2.15
C GLU A 85 15.71 -0.45 3.57
N THR A 86 14.92 -0.06 4.57
CA THR A 86 15.22 -0.35 5.98
C THR A 86 14.51 -1.57 6.53
N TRP A 87 13.49 -2.08 5.83
CA TRP A 87 12.61 -3.17 6.29
C TRP A 87 12.01 -2.88 7.67
N LYS A 88 11.62 -1.63 7.88
CA LYS A 88 10.88 -1.17 9.04
C LYS A 88 9.44 -0.90 8.65
N ALA A 89 8.52 -1.28 9.54
CA ALA A 89 7.09 -1.06 9.35
C ALA A 89 6.58 0.05 10.27
N GLN A 90 5.55 0.76 9.82
CA GLN A 90 4.75 1.65 10.63
C GLN A 90 3.29 1.28 10.48
N ARG A 91 2.66 0.88 11.59
CA ARG A 91 1.22 0.65 11.62
C ARG A 91 0.46 1.96 11.56
N LEU A 92 -0.61 1.98 10.79
CA LEU A 92 -1.54 3.11 10.72
C LEU A 92 -2.77 2.76 11.55
N GLU A 93 -3.11 3.61 12.52
CA GLU A 93 -4.20 3.40 13.47
C GLU A 93 -5.03 4.69 13.64
N TYR A 94 -6.29 4.55 14.04
CA TYR A 94 -7.18 5.67 14.37
C TYR A 94 -7.58 5.58 15.85
N ASN A 95 -7.17 6.53 16.69
CA ASN A 95 -7.46 6.54 18.13
C ASN A 95 -7.15 5.19 18.83
N ASP A 96 -5.98 4.61 18.53
CA ASP A 96 -5.55 3.29 19.03
C ASP A 96 -6.53 2.14 18.67
N LYS A 97 -7.41 2.37 17.69
CA LYS A 97 -8.37 1.39 17.17
C LYS A 97 -8.04 1.06 15.72
N ARG A 98 -8.24 -0.22 15.38
CA ARG A 98 -8.15 -0.72 14.01
C ARG A 98 -9.33 -0.21 13.20
N LEU A 99 -9.09 0.23 11.97
CA LEU A 99 -10.16 0.55 11.01
C LEU A 99 -10.73 -0.77 10.47
N CYS A 100 -12.03 -1.01 10.67
CA CYS A 100 -12.72 -2.26 10.34
C CYS A 100 -13.67 -2.10 9.14
N SER A 101 -13.11 -1.71 7.99
CA SER A 101 -13.88 -1.51 6.74
C SER A 101 -13.05 -1.79 5.47
N GLY A 102 -13.67 -2.46 4.49
CA GLY A 102 -12.97 -3.13 3.39
C GLY A 102 -12.65 -2.28 2.18
N ASN A 103 -13.11 -1.03 2.19
CA ASN A 103 -12.84 -0.06 1.13
C ASN A 103 -11.78 0.98 1.54
N ASN A 104 -10.91 0.62 2.49
CA ASN A 104 -9.82 1.48 2.95
C ASN A 104 -8.91 1.95 1.79
N GLU A 105 -8.80 3.27 1.61
CA GLU A 105 -7.93 3.89 0.61
C GLU A 105 -6.69 4.52 1.27
N PRO A 106 -5.48 3.99 1.01
CA PRO A 106 -4.25 4.59 1.54
C PRO A 106 -3.81 5.82 0.76
N PHE A 107 -3.29 6.81 1.48
CA PHE A 107 -2.68 8.01 0.89
C PHE A 107 -1.37 8.40 1.56
N PHE A 108 -0.53 9.07 0.77
CA PHE A 108 0.67 9.76 1.21
C PHE A 108 0.61 11.21 0.74
N GLU A 109 0.92 12.15 1.62
CA GLU A 109 0.96 13.57 1.31
C GLU A 109 2.08 14.28 2.09
N ILE A 110 2.46 15.48 1.63
CA ILE A 110 3.38 16.35 2.36
C ILE A 110 2.63 17.63 2.69
N LYS A 111 2.32 17.84 3.98
CA LYS A 111 1.65 19.05 4.48
C LYS A 111 2.67 19.91 5.23
N ASN A 112 2.96 21.10 4.71
CA ASN A 112 3.93 22.03 5.31
C ASN A 112 5.31 21.39 5.59
N GLY A 113 5.80 20.57 4.66
CA GLY A 113 7.07 19.84 4.79
C GLY A 113 7.03 18.59 5.67
N VAL A 114 5.88 18.29 6.30
CA VAL A 114 5.69 17.09 7.12
C VAL A 114 5.09 15.96 6.26
N PRO A 115 5.77 14.80 6.15
CA PRO A 115 5.23 13.64 5.45
C PRO A 115 4.14 12.99 6.29
N THR A 116 2.95 12.87 5.73
CA THR A 116 1.79 12.22 6.35
C THR A 116 1.41 11.01 5.53
N VAL A 117 1.19 9.90 6.22
CA VAL A 117 0.61 8.67 5.67
C VAL A 117 -0.71 8.41 6.36
N GLY A 118 -1.67 7.86 5.63
CA GLY A 118 -2.99 7.63 6.20
C GLY A 118 -3.84 6.66 5.40
N ILE A 119 -5.00 6.38 5.98
CA ILE A 119 -6.03 5.50 5.42
C ILE A 119 -7.37 6.21 5.56
N ILE A 120 -8.13 6.21 4.48
CA ILE A 120 -9.49 6.73 4.42
C ILE A 120 -10.44 5.53 4.42
N ASP A 121 -11.26 5.38 5.45
CA ASP A 121 -12.36 4.43 5.45
C ASP A 121 -13.51 4.99 4.59
N THR A 122 -13.81 4.30 3.49
CA THR A 122 -14.86 4.68 2.54
C THR A 122 -16.06 3.72 2.56
N SER A 123 -16.27 2.96 3.64
CA SER A 123 -17.56 2.28 3.83
C SER A 123 -18.70 3.29 3.88
N GLU A 124 -19.92 2.86 3.55
CA GLU A 124 -21.16 3.63 3.29
C GLU A 124 -21.71 4.49 4.47
N LYS A 125 -20.82 5.02 5.32
CA LYS A 125 -20.97 5.79 6.56
C LYS A 125 -20.06 7.04 6.50
N PRO A 126 -20.05 7.95 7.49
CA PRO A 126 -19.09 9.07 7.48
C PRO A 126 -17.65 8.59 7.38
N VAL A 127 -16.90 9.21 6.47
CA VAL A 127 -15.48 8.92 6.22
C VAL A 127 -14.66 9.13 7.49
N ILE A 128 -13.95 8.09 7.92
CA ILE A 128 -12.98 8.15 9.03
C ILE A 128 -11.57 8.15 8.45
N VAL A 129 -10.74 9.08 8.90
CA VAL A 129 -9.36 9.22 8.42
C VAL A 129 -8.38 8.97 9.55
N ALA A 130 -7.53 7.95 9.38
CA ALA A 130 -6.32 7.76 10.19
C ALA A 130 -5.16 8.51 9.54
N GLN A 131 -4.43 9.31 10.30
CA GLN A 131 -3.23 10.03 9.84
C GLN A 131 -2.10 9.87 10.85
N ASP A 132 -0.92 9.49 10.38
CA ASP A 132 0.31 9.55 11.16
C ASP A 132 1.45 10.16 10.33
N LYS A 133 2.42 10.77 11.03
CA LYS A 133 3.67 11.23 10.41
C LYS A 133 4.49 10.02 10.02
N LEU A 134 5.05 10.01 8.82
CA LEU A 134 5.96 8.94 8.41
C LEU A 134 7.25 8.99 9.24
N LYS A 135 7.55 7.91 9.98
CA LYS A 135 8.65 7.83 10.97
C LYS A 135 9.77 6.86 10.59
N ILE A 136 9.66 6.17 9.46
CA ILE A 136 10.41 4.93 9.15
C ILE A 136 11.28 5.04 7.89
#